data_AF-A0A4Q3ZFZ4-F1
#
_entry.id   AF-A0A4Q3ZFZ4-F1
#
_cell.length_a   1.000
_cell.length_b   1.000
_cell.length_c   1.000
_cell.angle_alpha   90.00
_cell.angle_beta   90.00
_cell.angle_gamma   90.00
#
_symmetry.space_group_name_H-M   'P 1'
#
loop_
_entity.id
_entity.type
_entity.pdbx_description
1 polymer ?
#
loop_
_entity_poly.entity_id
_entity_poly.type
_entity_poly.pdbx_seq_one_letter_code
_entity_poly.pdbx_strand_id
1 'polypeptide(L)'
;MNSGDEVDPLSVMPRRYADATPEDFAAFSDAMQKQHANDEAFARANDAVVMEGPWDGVPAQPVAYIGIAQDGKRVRLPAIAESWRYSPFLGSFRPDATSEPLEITRRPAPGSVMIKRISLGRPIAGMVVGRAGGVSPVQSRGLIDGREYYFRARGAHWSFSVGGAEVVGSPDWYYEEPYGEWPDAGGISPDEAYEFIEKAAELYRAGTPTMVKASLVQPKAEAGKQG
;
A
#
# COMPACT_ATOMS: atom_id res chain seq x y z
N MET A 1 -23.42 -8.04 -8.97
CA MET A 1 -23.34 -8.49 -10.37
C MET A 1 -22.42 -7.54 -11.09
N ASN A 2 -21.25 -8.02 -11.51
CA ASN A 2 -20.27 -7.22 -12.23
C ASN A 2 -20.74 -7.13 -13.69
N SER A 3 -20.86 -5.92 -14.26
CA SER A 3 -21.59 -5.65 -15.51
C SER A 3 -20.90 -6.16 -16.79
N GLY A 4 -19.93 -7.07 -16.68
CA GLY A 4 -19.12 -7.55 -17.81
C GLY A 4 -18.14 -6.52 -18.38
N ASP A 5 -18.28 -5.24 -18.01
CA ASP A 5 -17.50 -4.10 -18.51
C ASP A 5 -16.31 -3.71 -17.63
N GLU A 6 -16.18 -4.29 -16.43
CA GLU A 6 -15.16 -3.94 -15.45
C GLU A 6 -14.42 -5.20 -14.99
N VAL A 7 -13.13 -5.29 -15.34
CA VAL A 7 -12.25 -6.35 -14.84
C VAL A 7 -12.00 -6.08 -13.37
N ASP A 8 -12.27 -7.07 -12.51
CA ASP A 8 -11.90 -6.97 -11.10
C ASP A 8 -10.39 -6.71 -11.02
N PRO A 9 -9.93 -5.65 -10.34
CA PRO A 9 -8.51 -5.30 -10.23
C PRO A 9 -7.66 -6.40 -9.55
N LEU A 10 -8.29 -7.40 -8.92
CA LEU A 10 -7.67 -8.58 -8.35
C LEU A 10 -7.86 -9.85 -9.21
N SER A 11 -8.63 -9.77 -10.31
CA SER A 11 -8.90 -10.89 -11.20
C SER A 11 -7.68 -11.18 -12.06
N VAL A 12 -6.95 -12.21 -11.65
CA VAL A 12 -5.87 -12.79 -12.45
C VAL A 12 -6.51 -13.72 -13.49
N MET A 13 -6.72 -13.16 -14.70
CA MET A 13 -7.12 -13.86 -15.93
C MET A 13 -8.58 -14.37 -16.01
N PRO A 14 -9.10 -14.63 -17.23
CA PRO A 14 -10.25 -15.51 -17.43
C PRO A 14 -10.03 -16.85 -16.72
N ARG A 15 -11.13 -17.57 -16.43
CA ARG A 15 -11.17 -18.91 -15.81
C ARG A 15 -9.95 -19.75 -16.21
N ARG A 16 -9.31 -20.41 -15.21
CA ARG A 16 -8.14 -21.31 -15.32
C ARG A 16 -7.45 -21.23 -16.68
N TYR A 17 -6.30 -20.56 -16.75
CA TYR A 17 -5.48 -20.37 -17.97
C TYR A 17 -5.44 -21.53 -18.98
N ALA A 18 -5.56 -22.79 -18.51
CA ALA A 18 -5.65 -23.99 -19.33
C ALA A 18 -6.90 -24.08 -20.24
N ASP A 19 -7.98 -23.39 -19.91
CA ASP A 19 -9.29 -23.47 -20.58
C ASP A 19 -9.62 -22.20 -21.40
N ALA A 20 -8.73 -21.20 -21.40
CA ALA A 20 -8.96 -19.91 -22.05
C ALA A 20 -8.72 -19.97 -23.56
N THR A 21 -9.69 -19.48 -24.32
CA THR A 21 -9.61 -19.37 -25.79
C THR A 21 -8.95 -18.05 -26.22
N PRO A 22 -8.45 -17.94 -27.46
CA PRO A 22 -7.99 -16.65 -28.01
C PRO A 22 -9.07 -15.55 -27.92
N GLU A 23 -10.35 -15.90 -28.08
CA GLU A 23 -11.47 -14.99 -27.93
C GLU A 23 -11.62 -14.49 -26.48
N ASP A 24 -11.40 -15.35 -25.48
CA ASP A 24 -11.40 -14.94 -24.07
C ASP A 24 -10.27 -13.95 -23.78
N PHE A 25 -9.09 -14.15 -24.37
CA PHE A 25 -7.98 -13.21 -24.25
C PHE A 25 -8.23 -11.88 -24.96
N ALA A 26 -8.85 -11.90 -26.14
CA ALA A 26 -9.23 -10.70 -26.86
C ALA A 26 -10.27 -9.89 -26.06
N ALA A 27 -11.32 -10.54 -25.56
CA ALA A 27 -12.33 -9.91 -24.73
C ALA A 27 -11.73 -9.33 -23.43
N PHE A 28 -10.80 -10.05 -22.80
CA PHE A 28 -10.07 -9.55 -21.64
C PHE A 28 -9.21 -8.32 -21.97
N SER A 29 -8.48 -8.36 -23.09
CA SER A 29 -7.68 -7.22 -23.56
C SER A 29 -8.55 -5.99 -23.82
N ASP A 30 -9.68 -6.15 -24.50
CA ASP A 30 -10.62 -5.07 -24.79
C ASP A 30 -11.22 -4.48 -23.50
N ALA A 31 -11.61 -5.34 -22.56
CA ALA A 31 -12.10 -4.91 -21.24
C ALA A 31 -11.03 -4.13 -20.46
N MET A 32 -9.77 -4.58 -20.50
CA MET A 32 -8.64 -3.87 -19.87
C MET A 32 -8.38 -2.49 -20.51
N GLN A 33 -8.45 -2.39 -21.84
CA GLN A 33 -8.30 -1.12 -22.55
C GLN A 33 -9.44 -0.16 -22.22
N LYS A 34 -10.69 -0.65 -22.22
CA LYS A 34 -11.88 0.13 -21.84
C LYS A 34 -11.77 0.62 -20.40
N GLN A 35 -11.35 -0.25 -19.47
CA GLN A 35 -11.15 0.13 -18.07
C GLN A 35 -10.05 1.19 -17.93
N HIS A 36 -8.93 1.03 -18.65
CA HIS A 36 -7.84 2.01 -18.65
C HIS A 36 -8.31 3.39 -19.15
N ALA A 37 -9.05 3.42 -20.26
CA ALA A 37 -9.61 4.67 -20.81
C ALA A 37 -10.59 5.33 -19.83
N ASN A 38 -11.46 4.54 -19.17
CA ASN A 38 -12.40 5.04 -18.17
C ASN A 38 -11.69 5.62 -16.94
N ASP A 39 -10.61 4.98 -16.50
CA ASP A 39 -9.80 5.46 -15.37
C ASP A 39 -9.05 6.73 -15.71
N GLU A 40 -8.47 6.81 -16.90
CA GLU A 40 -7.80 8.02 -17.35
C GLU A 40 -8.80 9.19 -17.44
N ALA A 41 -9.99 8.96 -18.02
CA ALA A 41 -11.04 9.95 -18.09
C ALA A 41 -11.49 10.41 -16.69
N PHE A 42 -11.71 9.47 -15.77
CA PHE A 42 -12.03 9.79 -14.37
C PHE A 42 -10.91 10.63 -13.72
N ALA A 43 -9.65 10.23 -13.88
CA ALA A 43 -8.53 10.90 -13.25
C ALA A 43 -8.37 12.34 -13.76
N ARG A 44 -8.51 12.56 -15.07
CA ARG A 44 -8.47 13.89 -15.67
C ARG A 44 -9.64 14.76 -15.23
N ALA A 45 -10.84 14.19 -15.13
CA ALA A 45 -12.02 14.92 -14.67
C ALA A 45 -11.98 15.29 -13.17
N ASN A 46 -11.12 14.64 -12.38
CA ASN A 46 -11.02 14.82 -10.93
C ASN A 46 -9.65 15.37 -10.48
N ASP A 47 -8.85 15.92 -11.39
CA ASP A 47 -7.50 16.44 -11.10
C ASP A 47 -6.65 15.46 -10.29
N ALA A 48 -6.72 14.16 -10.64
CA ALA A 48 -6.03 13.08 -9.95
C ALA A 48 -4.74 12.62 -10.66
N VAL A 49 -4.32 13.36 -11.69
CA VAL A 49 -3.07 13.15 -12.42
C VAL A 49 -1.99 14.05 -11.82
N VAL A 50 -0.87 13.46 -11.42
CA VAL A 50 0.31 14.18 -10.91
C VAL A 50 1.53 13.82 -11.75
N MET A 51 2.51 14.71 -11.78
CA MET A 51 3.82 14.42 -12.38
C MET A 51 4.72 13.78 -11.33
N GLU A 52 5.17 12.55 -11.57
CA GLU A 52 6.14 11.84 -10.74
C GLU A 52 7.54 11.90 -11.35
N GLY A 53 8.57 11.86 -10.51
CA GLY A 53 9.96 12.02 -10.93
C GLY A 53 10.33 13.49 -11.19
N PRO A 54 11.38 13.77 -12.00
CA PRO A 54 12.28 12.79 -12.62
C PRO A 54 13.09 12.00 -11.59
N TRP A 55 13.65 10.88 -12.02
CA TRP A 55 14.64 10.13 -11.26
C TRP A 55 15.92 9.91 -12.07
N ASP A 56 16.95 9.34 -11.45
CA ASP A 56 18.23 9.07 -12.13
C ASP A 56 18.02 8.22 -13.39
N GLY A 57 18.28 8.80 -14.56
CA GLY A 57 18.06 8.18 -15.87
C GLY A 57 16.59 8.01 -16.30
N VAL A 58 15.59 8.42 -15.50
CA VAL A 58 14.16 8.25 -15.80
C VAL A 58 13.45 9.60 -15.86
N PRO A 59 12.88 10.00 -17.01
CA PRO A 59 12.15 11.26 -17.13
C PRO A 59 10.89 11.28 -16.27
N ALA A 60 10.39 12.48 -15.97
CA ALA A 60 9.12 12.63 -15.27
C ALA A 60 7.96 12.04 -16.08
N GLN A 61 7.00 11.41 -15.38
CA GLN A 61 5.87 10.71 -15.99
C GLN A 61 4.54 11.17 -15.34
N PRO A 62 3.47 11.40 -16.12
CA PRO A 62 2.14 11.59 -15.56
C PRO A 62 1.60 10.28 -14.98
N VAL A 63 1.18 10.33 -13.72
CA VAL A 63 0.60 9.19 -12.99
C VAL A 63 -0.75 9.61 -12.41
N ALA A 64 -1.78 8.82 -12.69
CA ALA A 64 -3.11 8.96 -12.11
C ALA A 64 -3.26 8.03 -10.91
N TYR A 65 -3.59 8.58 -9.74
CA TYR A 65 -3.92 7.79 -8.55
C TYR A 65 -5.42 7.77 -8.32
N ILE A 66 -6.00 6.57 -8.33
CA ILE A 66 -7.45 6.38 -8.21
C ILE A 66 -7.71 5.42 -7.07
N GLY A 67 -8.51 5.84 -6.10
CA GLY A 67 -9.04 4.95 -5.09
C GLY A 67 -10.14 4.07 -5.66
N ILE A 68 -10.15 2.79 -5.32
CA ILE A 68 -11.24 1.86 -5.63
C ILE A 68 -11.89 1.47 -4.32
N ALA A 69 -13.11 1.94 -4.10
CA ALA A 69 -13.90 1.64 -2.92
C ALA A 69 -14.28 0.15 -2.86
N GLN A 70 -14.76 -0.32 -1.71
CA GLN A 70 -15.15 -1.71 -1.51
C GLN A 70 -16.28 -2.17 -2.45
N ASP A 71 -17.11 -1.24 -2.92
CA ASP A 71 -18.18 -1.49 -3.90
C ASP A 71 -17.71 -1.41 -5.37
N GLY A 72 -16.40 -1.21 -5.59
CA GLY A 72 -15.78 -1.09 -6.92
C GLY A 72 -15.79 0.32 -7.50
N LYS A 73 -16.44 1.30 -6.85
CA LYS A 73 -16.49 2.67 -7.39
C LYS A 73 -15.14 3.36 -7.31
N ARG A 74 -14.86 4.17 -8.34
CA ARG A 74 -13.72 5.09 -8.37
C ARG A 74 -13.94 6.24 -7.40
N VAL A 75 -12.91 6.56 -6.63
CA VAL A 75 -12.90 7.64 -5.65
C VAL A 75 -11.65 8.48 -5.87
N ARG A 76 -11.82 9.80 -5.88
CA ARG A 76 -10.70 10.74 -5.85
C ARG A 76 -10.04 10.68 -4.48
N LEU A 77 -8.73 10.43 -4.44
CA LEU A 77 -7.98 10.46 -3.20
C LEU A 77 -7.75 11.91 -2.76
N PRO A 78 -8.08 12.29 -1.51
CA PRO A 78 -7.81 13.64 -1.02
C PRO A 78 -6.31 13.90 -0.83
N ALA A 79 -5.53 12.83 -0.63
CA ALA A 79 -4.07 12.83 -0.57
C ALA A 79 -3.55 11.44 -0.95
N ILE A 80 -2.31 11.36 -1.40
CA ILE A 80 -1.67 10.12 -1.84
C ILE A 80 -0.59 9.76 -0.82
N ALA A 81 -0.68 8.56 -0.24
CA ALA A 81 0.35 8.03 0.63
C ALA A 81 1.65 7.82 -0.15
N GLU A 82 2.80 8.16 0.43
CA GLU A 82 4.13 7.99 -0.18
C GLU A 82 4.36 6.51 -0.53
N SER A 83 3.89 5.59 0.31
CA SER A 83 3.97 4.15 0.09
C SER A 83 3.17 3.65 -1.13
N TRP A 84 2.27 4.47 -1.68
CA TRP A 84 1.55 4.17 -2.93
C TRP A 84 2.13 4.85 -4.15
N ARG A 85 3.01 5.84 -3.97
CA ARG A 85 3.55 6.60 -5.09
C ARG A 85 4.36 5.70 -6.01
N TYR A 86 4.21 5.96 -7.30
CA TYR A 86 4.91 5.26 -8.33
C TYR A 86 6.40 5.56 -8.23
N SER A 87 7.20 4.50 -8.23
CA SER A 87 8.64 4.55 -8.41
C SER A 87 9.03 3.55 -9.48
N PRO A 88 9.87 3.93 -10.46
CA PRO A 88 10.35 3.02 -11.50
C PRO A 88 11.33 1.96 -10.96
N PHE A 89 11.78 2.07 -9.70
CA PHE A 89 12.83 1.21 -9.13
C PHE A 89 12.32 0.08 -8.22
N LEU A 90 11.00 -0.05 -8.03
CA LEU A 90 10.40 -1.14 -7.26
C LEU A 90 10.81 -2.51 -7.86
N GLY A 91 11.75 -3.19 -7.18
CA GLY A 91 12.26 -4.51 -7.58
C GLY A 91 13.71 -4.56 -8.07
N SER A 92 14.45 -3.45 -8.10
CA SER A 92 15.87 -3.47 -8.49
C SER A 92 16.77 -3.97 -7.35
N PHE A 93 16.81 -5.29 -7.19
CA PHE A 93 17.94 -5.99 -6.58
C PHE A 93 19.21 -5.60 -7.37
N ARG A 94 20.17 -4.93 -6.72
CA ARG A 94 21.54 -4.80 -7.24
C ARG A 94 22.44 -5.78 -6.48
N PRO A 95 22.59 -7.04 -6.93
CA PRO A 95 23.75 -7.83 -6.56
C PRO A 95 24.86 -7.43 -7.53
N ASP A 96 25.92 -6.84 -7.00
CA ASP A 96 27.16 -6.50 -7.71
C ASP A 96 27.12 -5.38 -8.77
N ALA A 97 28.23 -4.63 -8.85
CA ALA A 97 28.46 -3.55 -9.80
C ALA A 97 28.93 -4.07 -11.18
N THR A 98 28.68 -5.35 -11.48
CA THR A 98 29.17 -6.03 -12.69
C THR A 98 28.06 -6.59 -13.57
N SER A 99 26.81 -6.54 -13.12
CA SER A 99 25.65 -6.88 -13.94
C SER A 99 25.21 -5.66 -14.76
N GLU A 100 25.15 -5.85 -16.09
CA GLU A 100 24.57 -4.92 -17.05
C GLU A 100 23.24 -4.34 -16.51
N PRO A 101 22.96 -3.04 -16.72
CA PRO A 101 21.73 -2.45 -16.21
C PRO A 101 20.54 -3.24 -16.73
N LEU A 102 19.72 -3.76 -15.81
CA LEU A 102 18.40 -4.30 -16.12
C LEU A 102 17.64 -3.23 -16.91
N GLU A 103 17.57 -3.37 -18.23
CA GLU A 103 16.70 -2.57 -19.07
C GLU A 103 15.27 -2.91 -18.68
N ILE A 104 14.69 -2.11 -17.77
CA ILE A 104 13.26 -2.15 -17.46
C ILE A 104 12.53 -1.60 -18.69
N THR A 105 12.41 -2.43 -19.72
CA THR A 105 11.81 -2.12 -21.01
C THR A 105 10.30 -2.25 -20.92
N ARG A 106 9.66 -1.22 -20.35
CA ARG A 106 8.39 -0.67 -20.87
C ARG A 106 8.38 0.82 -20.54
N ARG A 107 9.09 1.61 -21.34
CA ARG A 107 8.87 3.06 -21.35
C ARG A 107 7.40 3.26 -21.77
N PRO A 108 6.55 3.89 -20.94
CA PRO A 108 5.21 4.24 -21.38
C PRO A 108 5.33 5.08 -22.66
N ALA A 109 4.41 4.90 -23.61
CA ALA A 109 4.41 5.72 -24.81
C ALA A 109 4.42 7.21 -24.40
N PRO A 110 5.16 8.09 -25.11
CA PRO A 110 5.14 9.52 -24.82
C PRO A 110 3.69 10.04 -24.71
N GLY A 111 3.36 10.68 -23.59
CA GLY A 111 2.01 11.21 -23.33
C GLY A 111 1.01 10.25 -22.68
N SER A 112 1.35 8.96 -22.52
CA SER A 112 0.49 8.01 -21.79
C SER A 112 0.50 8.27 -20.29
N VAL A 113 -0.67 8.18 -19.65
CA VAL A 113 -0.82 8.32 -18.19
C VAL A 113 -0.71 6.95 -17.55
N MET A 114 0.17 6.81 -16.56
CA MET A 114 0.21 5.58 -15.77
C MET A 114 -0.93 5.56 -14.77
N ILE A 115 -1.77 4.52 -14.79
CA ILE A 115 -2.88 4.38 -13.85
C ILE A 115 -2.45 3.54 -12.64
N LYS A 116 -2.51 4.12 -11.44
CA LYS A 116 -2.32 3.46 -10.14
C LYS A 116 -3.65 3.35 -9.42
N ARG A 117 -4.26 2.16 -9.47
CA ARG A 117 -5.49 1.84 -8.71
C ARG A 117 -5.10 1.40 -7.30
N ILE A 118 -5.63 2.10 -6.30
CA ILE A 118 -5.41 1.81 -4.89
C ILE A 118 -6.70 1.21 -4.32
N SER A 119 -6.64 -0.06 -3.93
CA SER A 119 -7.78 -0.69 -3.26
C SER A 119 -7.97 -0.09 -1.88
N LEU A 120 -9.12 0.52 -1.65
CA LEU A 120 -9.47 1.14 -0.38
C LEU A 120 -10.19 0.16 0.54
N GLY A 121 -9.96 0.33 1.84
CA GLY A 121 -10.63 -0.37 2.92
C GLY A 121 -11.90 0.32 3.37
N ARG A 122 -12.34 -0.02 4.59
CA ARG A 122 -13.47 0.64 5.26
C ARG A 122 -13.16 2.14 5.41
N PRO A 123 -14.11 3.05 5.10
CA PRO A 123 -13.92 4.47 5.33
C PRO A 123 -13.86 4.75 6.84
N ILE A 124 -12.80 5.44 7.29
CA ILE A 124 -12.60 5.89 8.67
C ILE A 124 -12.37 7.40 8.63
N ALA A 125 -13.04 8.16 9.50
CA ALA A 125 -12.98 9.62 9.50
C ALA A 125 -11.53 10.11 9.62
N GLY A 126 -11.13 11.09 8.80
CA GLY A 126 -9.77 11.64 8.78
C GLY A 126 -8.70 10.71 8.18
N MET A 127 -9.09 9.57 7.60
CA MET A 127 -8.15 8.60 7.05
C MET A 127 -8.37 8.33 5.55
N VAL A 128 -7.28 7.99 4.87
CA VAL A 128 -7.30 7.29 3.57
C VAL A 128 -6.82 5.87 3.84
N VAL A 129 -7.75 4.93 3.94
CA VAL A 129 -7.48 3.56 4.42
C VAL A 129 -7.25 2.64 3.23
N GLY A 130 -6.05 2.06 3.11
CA GLY A 130 -5.80 0.98 2.17
C GLY A 130 -6.50 -0.31 2.61
N ARG A 131 -6.93 -1.13 1.65
CA ARG A 131 -7.58 -2.42 1.93
C ARG A 131 -6.69 -3.26 2.85
N ALA A 132 -7.23 -3.64 4.02
CA ALA A 132 -6.62 -4.61 4.90
C ALA A 132 -6.65 -6.00 4.25
N GLY A 133 -5.51 -6.69 4.24
CA GLY A 133 -5.41 -8.03 3.68
C GLY A 133 -4.02 -8.66 3.82
N GLY A 134 -3.89 -9.90 3.37
CA GLY A 134 -2.72 -10.75 3.55
C GLY A 134 -3.07 -12.02 4.32
N VAL A 135 -2.31 -13.10 4.10
CA VAL A 135 -2.58 -14.40 4.76
C VAL A 135 -1.84 -14.51 6.10
N SER A 136 -0.62 -13.98 6.18
CA SER A 136 0.13 -13.76 7.42
C SER A 136 1.42 -13.00 7.06
N PRO A 137 1.53 -11.70 7.34
CA PRO A 137 0.62 -10.87 8.13
C PRO A 137 -0.57 -10.27 7.36
N VAL A 138 -1.65 -9.95 8.08
CA VAL A 138 -2.68 -8.99 7.63
C VAL A 138 -2.12 -7.58 7.80
N GLN A 139 -2.23 -6.76 6.76
CA GLN A 139 -1.60 -5.45 6.70
C GLN A 139 -2.53 -4.42 6.07
N SER A 140 -2.37 -3.16 6.47
CA SER A 140 -2.95 -1.99 5.80
C SER A 140 -1.98 -0.81 5.89
N ARG A 141 -2.04 0.08 4.91
CA ARG A 141 -1.25 1.32 4.81
C ARG A 141 -2.15 2.44 4.32
N GLY A 142 -1.75 3.67 4.55
CA GLY A 142 -2.44 4.83 4.02
C GLY A 142 -2.13 6.07 4.82
N LEU A 143 -3.13 6.95 4.96
CA LEU A 143 -2.97 8.22 5.68
C LEU A 143 -3.95 8.32 6.86
N ILE A 144 -3.48 8.88 7.97
CA ILE A 144 -4.28 9.37 9.09
C ILE A 144 -3.92 10.83 9.34
N ASP A 145 -4.91 11.72 9.23
CA ASP A 145 -4.76 13.15 9.46
C ASP A 145 -3.56 13.76 8.69
N GLY A 146 -3.33 13.26 7.47
CA GLY A 146 -2.25 13.68 6.56
C GLY A 146 -0.89 13.01 6.79
N ARG A 147 -0.76 12.08 7.74
CA ARG A 147 0.48 11.33 8.02
C ARG A 147 0.37 9.88 7.60
N GLU A 148 1.47 9.30 7.12
CA GLU A 148 1.54 7.85 6.82
C GLU A 148 1.15 7.03 8.05
N TYR A 149 0.39 5.97 7.85
CA TYR A 149 0.25 4.91 8.84
C TYR A 149 0.62 3.54 8.27
N TYR A 150 1.00 2.64 9.17
CA TYR A 150 1.16 1.23 8.86
C TYR A 150 0.52 0.36 9.94
N PHE A 151 -0.40 -0.50 9.52
CA PHE A 151 -1.01 -1.54 10.36
C PHE A 151 -0.44 -2.90 9.99
N ARG A 152 -0.15 -3.71 11.01
CA ARG A 152 0.31 -5.09 10.84
C ARG A 152 -0.20 -5.98 11.96
N ALA A 153 -0.86 -7.07 11.61
CA ALA A 153 -1.21 -8.14 12.55
C ALA A 153 -0.47 -9.43 12.19
N ARG A 154 0.31 -9.96 13.15
CA ARG A 154 1.08 -11.20 12.97
C ARG A 154 1.35 -11.86 14.30
N GLY A 155 1.20 -13.18 14.33
CA GLY A 155 1.61 -13.93 15.49
C GLY A 155 0.62 -13.80 16.62
N ALA A 156 1.05 -13.25 17.74
CA ALA A 156 0.22 -13.03 18.93
C ALA A 156 -0.02 -11.55 19.22
N HIS A 157 0.21 -10.65 18.25
CA HIS A 157 0.02 -9.20 18.41
C HIS A 157 -0.35 -8.54 17.08
N TRP A 158 -0.90 -7.33 17.22
CA TRP A 158 -1.04 -6.38 16.13
C TRP A 158 -0.40 -5.04 16.53
N SER A 159 0.01 -4.26 15.52
CA SER A 159 0.62 -2.96 15.74
C SER A 159 0.17 -1.92 14.71
N PHE A 160 0.28 -0.66 15.12
CA PHE A 160 -0.05 0.52 14.34
C PHE A 160 1.04 1.59 14.52
N SER A 161 1.60 2.03 13.41
CA SER A 161 2.62 3.07 13.37
C SER A 161 2.08 4.30 12.65
N VAL A 162 2.47 5.50 13.07
CA VAL A 162 2.13 6.77 12.41
C VAL A 162 3.34 7.67 12.25
N GLY A 163 3.49 8.26 11.06
CA GLY A 163 4.51 9.26 10.76
C GLY A 163 5.94 8.73 10.82
N GLY A 164 6.89 9.63 11.10
CA GLY A 164 8.31 9.34 11.09
C GLY A 164 8.97 9.40 9.70
N ALA A 165 10.29 9.27 9.68
CA ALA A 165 11.05 9.22 8.43
C ALA A 165 10.81 7.90 7.65
N GLU A 166 10.51 6.83 8.38
CA GLU A 166 10.15 5.53 7.84
C GLU A 166 9.09 4.89 8.76
N VAL A 167 7.83 4.84 8.31
CA VAL A 167 6.68 4.49 9.18
C VAL A 167 6.77 3.07 9.76
N VAL A 168 7.51 2.15 9.15
CA VAL A 168 7.66 0.78 9.65
C VAL A 168 8.76 0.68 10.70
N GLY A 169 9.91 1.31 10.48
CA GLY A 169 11.13 1.14 11.25
C GLY A 169 11.42 2.27 12.25
N SER A 170 10.97 3.49 11.98
CA SER A 170 11.20 4.68 12.80
C SER A 170 10.00 5.65 12.82
N PRO A 171 8.81 5.20 13.26
CA PRO A 171 7.63 6.06 13.32
C PRO A 171 7.71 7.10 14.44
N ASP A 172 6.97 8.20 14.28
CA ASP A 172 6.81 9.22 15.33
C ASP A 172 5.92 8.71 16.48
N TRP A 173 4.96 7.84 16.15
CA TRP A 173 4.03 7.25 17.09
C TRP A 173 3.83 5.76 16.81
N TYR A 174 3.69 4.97 17.87
CA TYR A 174 3.51 3.52 17.81
C TYR A 174 2.48 3.05 18.84
N TYR A 175 1.75 2.00 18.47
CA TYR A 175 0.94 1.20 19.37
C TYR A 175 1.04 -0.27 19.00
N GLU A 176 1.00 -1.12 20.01
CA GLU A 176 0.97 -2.57 19.88
C GLU A 176 0.13 -3.15 21.02
N GLU A 177 -0.61 -4.20 20.71
CA GLU A 177 -1.42 -4.92 21.67
C GLU A 177 -1.39 -6.44 21.38
N PRO A 178 -1.40 -7.29 22.41
CA PRO A 178 -1.55 -8.73 22.22
C PRO A 178 -2.90 -9.09 21.58
N TYR A 179 -2.92 -10.18 20.82
CA TYR A 179 -4.11 -10.78 20.24
C TYR A 179 -3.94 -12.30 20.14
N GLY A 180 -4.70 -13.02 20.96
CA GLY A 180 -4.66 -14.48 21.02
C GLY A 180 -3.27 -15.04 21.35
N GLU A 181 -3.01 -16.25 20.87
CA GLU A 181 -1.70 -16.89 20.91
C GLU A 181 -1.09 -16.92 19.51
N TRP A 182 0.17 -17.36 19.38
CA TRP A 182 0.77 -17.51 18.07
C TRP A 182 0.10 -18.66 17.29
N PRO A 183 -0.37 -18.48 16.03
CA PRO A 183 -0.26 -17.32 15.14
C PRO A 183 -1.58 -16.55 14.89
N ASP A 184 -2.50 -16.51 15.85
CA ASP A 184 -3.88 -16.03 15.73
C ASP A 184 -4.00 -14.64 15.10
N ALA A 185 -3.13 -13.69 15.48
CA ALA A 185 -3.15 -12.33 14.95
C ALA A 185 -2.85 -12.29 13.44
N GLY A 186 -2.14 -13.28 12.90
CA GLY A 186 -1.90 -13.38 11.47
C GLY A 186 -3.15 -13.75 10.66
N GLY A 187 -4.18 -14.31 11.31
CA GLY A 187 -5.40 -14.80 10.67
C GLY A 187 -6.65 -13.96 10.92
N ILE A 188 -6.51 -12.74 11.45
CA ILE A 188 -7.66 -11.86 11.70
C ILE A 188 -8.42 -11.55 10.41
N SER A 189 -9.73 -11.38 10.52
CA SER A 189 -10.55 -10.96 9.39
C SER A 189 -10.24 -9.50 8.99
N PRO A 190 -10.55 -9.08 7.75
CA PRO A 190 -10.45 -7.68 7.37
C PRO A 190 -11.28 -6.75 8.25
N ASP A 191 -12.45 -7.19 8.72
CA ASP A 191 -13.32 -6.37 9.57
C ASP A 191 -12.71 -6.14 10.96
N GLU A 192 -12.16 -7.17 11.60
CA GLU A 192 -11.39 -7.04 12.84
C GLU A 192 -10.16 -6.13 12.66
N ALA A 193 -9.46 -6.26 11.53
CA ALA A 193 -8.34 -5.37 11.22
C ALA A 193 -8.79 -3.89 11.17
N TYR A 194 -9.96 -3.59 10.61
CA TYR A 194 -10.48 -2.22 10.59
C TYR A 194 -10.91 -1.74 11.99
N GLU A 195 -11.45 -2.61 12.84
CA GLU A 195 -11.75 -2.27 14.24
C GLU A 195 -10.48 -1.90 15.02
N PHE A 196 -9.37 -2.62 14.80
CA PHE A 196 -8.07 -2.29 15.41
C PHE A 196 -7.47 -1.01 14.85
N ILE A 197 -7.60 -0.76 13.55
CA ILE A 197 -7.16 0.50 12.92
C ILE A 197 -7.95 1.68 13.50
N GLU A 198 -9.27 1.55 13.67
CA GLU A 198 -10.12 2.58 14.25
C GLU A 198 -9.74 2.86 15.71
N LYS A 199 -9.56 1.80 16.52
CA LYS A 199 -9.05 1.91 17.90
C LYS A 199 -7.69 2.63 17.95
N ALA A 200 -6.75 2.26 17.09
CA ALA A 200 -5.43 2.91 17.06
C ALA A 200 -5.51 4.38 16.62
N ALA A 201 -6.40 4.71 15.69
CA ALA A 201 -6.64 6.08 15.25
C ALA A 201 -7.18 6.95 16.40
N GLU A 202 -8.08 6.42 17.22
CA GLU A 202 -8.57 7.11 18.42
C GLU A 202 -7.45 7.34 19.44
N LEU A 203 -6.63 6.31 19.71
CA LEU A 203 -5.49 6.42 20.63
C LEU A 203 -4.45 7.44 20.15
N TYR A 204 -4.16 7.45 18.85
CA TYR A 204 -3.26 8.40 18.22
C TYR A 204 -3.75 9.84 18.40
N ARG A 205 -5.04 10.09 18.12
CA ARG A 205 -5.67 11.42 18.24
C ARG A 205 -5.81 11.89 19.69
N ALA A 206 -5.98 10.96 20.63
CA ALA A 206 -5.94 11.26 22.06
C ALA A 206 -4.53 11.61 22.56
N GLY A 207 -3.50 11.42 21.74
CA GLY A 207 -2.11 11.67 22.10
C GLY A 207 -1.53 10.64 23.07
N THR A 208 -2.19 9.49 23.25
CA THR A 208 -1.71 8.40 24.11
C THR A 208 -0.57 7.68 23.39
N PRO A 209 0.71 7.85 23.79
CA PRO A 209 1.81 7.16 23.16
C PRO A 209 2.02 5.81 23.84
N THR A 210 2.28 4.77 23.05
CA THR A 210 2.49 3.42 23.57
C THR A 210 3.76 2.86 22.96
N MET A 211 4.85 3.04 23.71
CA MET A 211 6.21 2.58 23.45
C MET A 211 7.03 3.50 22.51
N VAL A 212 7.74 4.45 23.12
CA VAL A 212 9.08 4.81 22.66
C VAL A 212 9.91 3.53 22.77
N LYS A 213 10.43 2.96 21.68
CA LYS A 213 11.57 2.06 21.79
C LYS A 213 12.66 2.86 22.50
N ALA A 214 12.89 2.58 23.79
CA ALA A 214 14.04 3.10 24.48
C ALA A 214 15.27 2.75 23.63
N SER A 215 15.99 3.79 23.23
CA SER A 215 17.23 3.71 22.47
C SER A 215 18.08 2.54 22.97
N LEU A 216 18.58 1.71 22.06
CA LEU A 216 19.59 0.69 22.35
C LEU A 216 20.90 1.37 22.74
N VAL A 217 20.96 1.93 23.95
CA VAL A 217 22.22 2.23 24.66
C VAL A 217 21.98 1.90 26.12
N GLN A 218 22.22 0.63 26.49
CA GLN A 218 22.60 0.38 27.88
C GLN A 218 24.05 0.83 28.05
N PRO A 219 24.40 1.61 29.09
CA PRO A 219 25.79 1.85 29.42
C PRO A 219 26.44 0.52 29.78
N LYS A 220 27.60 0.28 29.17
CA LYS A 220 28.52 -0.81 29.49
C LYS A 220 28.79 -0.80 30.99
N ALA A 221 28.37 -1.85 31.70
CA ALA A 221 28.78 -2.05 33.08
C ALA A 221 30.30 -2.09 33.15
N GLU A 222 30.89 -1.12 33.84
CA GLU A 222 32.30 -1.11 34.16
C GLU A 222 32.61 -2.30 35.08
N ALA A 223 33.52 -3.15 34.62
CA ALA A 223 34.12 -4.20 35.44
C ALA A 223 35.01 -3.54 36.50
N GLY A 224 34.42 -3.28 37.67
CA GLY A 224 35.17 -2.96 38.87
C GLY A 224 36.00 -4.16 39.32
N LYS A 225 37.31 -4.11 39.04
CA LYS A 225 38.32 -4.90 39.74
C LYS A 225 38.22 -4.62 41.25
N GLN A 226 38.05 -5.66 42.06
CA GLN A 226 38.46 -5.62 43.46
C GLN A 226 39.82 -6.29 43.59
N GLY A 227 40.66 -5.65 44.42
CA GLY A 227 42.09 -5.89 44.59
C GLY A 227 42.44 -7.06 45.49
#